data_AF-A0A834MAB4-F1
#
_entry.id   AF-A0A834MAB4-F1
#
_cell.length_a   1.000
_cell.length_b   1.000
_cell.length_c   1.000
_cell.angle_alpha   90.00
_cell.angle_beta   90.00
_cell.angle_gamma   90.00
#
_symmetry.space_group_name_H-M   'P 1'
#
loop_
_entity.id
_entity.type
_entity.pdbx_description
1 polymer ?
#
loop_
_entity_poly.entity_id
_entity_poly.type
_entity_poly.pdbx_seq_one_letter_code
_entity_poly.pdbx_strand_id
1 'polypeptide(L)'
;MQSVLVGFVFVGLIIAVQCQLPAEAREQLLGHHNACVGQTGVDQNLVNQARQGTFQDDPRLRAFAFCMSRRLGFQNESGQIQREVVRQRLAGLLGADVANQLVTTCLMDRTTPEETASAAFRCYYETTPTRIVIF
;
A
#
# COMPACT_ATOMS: atom_id res chain seq x y z
N MET A 1 1.14 46.79 -24.11
CA MET A 1 0.36 47.47 -23.05
C MET A 1 -1.11 47.14 -23.23
N GLN A 2 -1.60 46.15 -22.50
CA GLN A 2 -2.98 46.11 -22.03
C GLN A 2 -2.94 45.34 -20.71
N SER A 3 -3.29 46.05 -19.65
CA SER A 3 -3.12 45.66 -18.26
C SER A 3 -4.05 44.51 -17.90
N VAL A 4 -3.51 43.33 -17.58
CA VAL A 4 -4.25 42.31 -16.84
C VAL A 4 -3.99 42.55 -15.36
N LEU A 5 -5.00 43.07 -14.68
CA LEU A 5 -5.02 43.27 -13.25
C LEU A 5 -4.72 41.96 -12.53
N VAL A 6 -3.67 41.98 -11.70
CA VAL A 6 -3.32 40.96 -10.72
C VAL A 6 -4.42 40.94 -9.66
N GLY A 7 -5.43 40.10 -9.89
CA GLY A 7 -6.37 39.67 -8.86
C GLY A 7 -5.84 38.41 -8.19
N PHE A 8 -5.13 38.58 -7.09
CA PHE A 8 -4.71 37.49 -6.20
C PHE A 8 -5.97 36.85 -5.57
N VAL A 9 -6.59 35.90 -6.27
CA VAL A 9 -7.45 34.91 -5.65
C VAL A 9 -6.59 33.67 -5.46
N PHE A 10 -6.07 33.49 -4.24
CA PHE A 10 -5.53 32.23 -3.76
C PHE A 10 -6.69 31.21 -3.72
N VAL A 11 -7.13 30.73 -4.88
CA VAL A 11 -7.87 29.48 -4.97
C VAL A 11 -6.82 28.43 -4.68
N GLY A 12 -6.86 27.88 -3.46
CA GLY A 12 -6.04 26.75 -3.07
C GLY A 12 -6.24 25.64 -4.09
N LEU A 13 -5.28 25.53 -5.01
CA LEU A 13 -5.16 24.42 -5.92
C LEU A 13 -4.74 23.24 -5.05
N ILE A 14 -5.73 22.58 -4.42
CA ILE A 14 -5.57 21.22 -3.95
C ILE A 14 -5.35 20.44 -5.25
N ILE A 15 -4.10 20.34 -5.67
CA ILE A 15 -3.68 19.38 -6.68
C ILE A 15 -3.93 18.03 -5.99
N ALA A 16 -5.14 17.51 -6.16
CA ALA A 16 -5.40 16.10 -5.96
C ALA A 16 -4.56 15.42 -7.04
N VAL A 17 -3.30 15.12 -6.72
CA VAL A 17 -2.47 14.22 -7.51
C VAL A 17 -3.23 12.90 -7.48
N GLN A 18 -4.09 12.69 -8.47
CA GLN A 18 -4.66 11.40 -8.74
C GLN A 18 -3.49 10.56 -9.21
N CYS A 19 -2.82 9.90 -8.26
CA CYS A 19 -1.87 8.84 -8.52
C CYS A 19 -2.68 7.67 -9.10
N GLN A 20 -3.14 7.81 -10.35
CA GLN A 20 -3.79 6.74 -11.08
C GLN A 20 -2.68 5.74 -11.40
N LEU A 21 -2.68 4.61 -10.70
CA LEU A 21 -1.85 3.48 -11.10
C LEU A 21 -2.11 3.18 -12.58
N PRO A 22 -1.07 2.89 -13.39
CA PRO A 22 -1.24 2.44 -14.76
C PRO A 22 -2.22 1.26 -14.84
N ALA A 23 -3.04 1.20 -15.89
CA ALA A 23 -4.11 0.21 -16.02
C ALA A 23 -3.60 -1.24 -15.86
N GLU A 24 -2.43 -1.54 -16.42
CA GLU A 24 -1.77 -2.85 -16.31
C GLU A 24 -1.43 -3.21 -14.84
N ALA A 25 -0.84 -2.26 -14.10
CA ALA A 25 -0.49 -2.47 -12.69
C ALA A 25 -1.74 -2.71 -11.83
N ARG A 26 -2.85 -2.04 -12.16
CA ARG A 26 -4.15 -2.25 -11.50
C ARG A 26 -4.71 -3.64 -11.80
N GLU A 27 -4.66 -4.09 -13.05
CA GLU A 27 -5.15 -5.42 -13.44
C GLU A 27 -4.35 -6.55 -12.77
N GLN A 28 -3.02 -6.42 -12.73
CA GLN A 28 -2.16 -7.36 -12.01
C GLN A 28 -2.50 -7.42 -10.51
N LEU A 29 -2.69 -6.25 -9.87
CA LEU A 29 -3.06 -6.18 -8.45
C LEU A 29 -4.41 -6.86 -8.19
N LEU A 30 -5.41 -6.64 -9.06
CA LEU A 30 -6.71 -7.31 -8.98
C LEU A 30 -6.59 -8.83 -9.15
N GLY A 31 -5.74 -9.29 -10.08
CA GLY A 31 -5.46 -10.72 -10.25
C GLY A 31 -4.86 -11.36 -9.00
N HIS A 32 -3.88 -10.69 -8.38
CA HIS A 32 -3.31 -11.14 -7.10
C HIS A 32 -4.33 -11.14 -5.97
N HIS A 33 -5.13 -10.09 -5.86
CA HIS A 33 -6.21 -9.99 -4.87
C HIS A 33 -7.18 -11.17 -4.97
N ASN A 34 -7.73 -11.44 -6.16
CA ASN A 34 -8.68 -12.53 -6.37
C ASN A 34 -8.08 -13.90 -6.02
N ALA A 35 -6.82 -14.14 -6.42
CA ALA A 35 -6.13 -15.37 -6.10
C ALA A 35 -5.91 -15.53 -4.58
N CYS A 36 -5.56 -14.46 -3.88
CA CYS A 36 -5.38 -14.48 -2.44
C CYS A 36 -6.68 -14.64 -1.68
N VAL A 37 -7.78 -14.02 -2.13
CA VAL A 37 -9.12 -14.28 -1.56
C VAL A 37 -9.50 -15.76 -1.69
N GLY A 38 -9.31 -16.33 -2.88
CA GLY A 38 -9.59 -17.76 -3.11
C GLY A 38 -8.72 -18.70 -2.28
N GLN A 39 -7.45 -18.35 -2.08
CA GLN A 39 -6.51 -19.16 -1.31
C GLN A 39 -6.78 -19.13 0.20
N THR A 40 -7.10 -17.96 0.76
CA THR A 40 -7.19 -17.79 2.22
C THR A 40 -8.62 -17.88 2.75
N GLY A 41 -9.62 -17.74 1.88
CA GLY A 41 -11.03 -17.68 2.29
C GLY A 41 -11.35 -16.48 3.19
N VAL A 42 -10.58 -15.39 3.07
CA VAL A 42 -10.83 -14.15 3.80
C VAL A 42 -12.18 -13.56 3.40
N ASP A 43 -12.91 -12.99 4.36
CA ASP A 43 -14.10 -12.20 4.07
C ASP A 43 -13.67 -10.89 3.38
N GLN A 44 -14.21 -10.64 2.19
CA GLN A 44 -13.93 -9.43 1.41
C GLN A 44 -14.29 -8.15 2.19
N ASN A 45 -15.27 -8.20 3.09
CA ASN A 45 -15.61 -7.06 3.93
C ASN A 45 -14.45 -6.69 4.87
N LEU A 46 -13.72 -7.67 5.42
CA LEU A 46 -12.53 -7.42 6.24
C LEU A 46 -11.42 -6.76 5.42
N VAL A 47 -11.23 -7.19 4.18
CA VAL A 47 -10.24 -6.59 3.27
C VAL A 47 -10.62 -5.15 2.92
N ASN A 48 -11.91 -4.90 2.63
CA ASN A 48 -12.42 -3.56 2.31
C ASN A 48 -12.31 -2.61 3.51
N GLN A 49 -12.58 -3.09 4.72
CA GLN A 49 -12.40 -2.31 5.94
C GLN A 49 -10.93 -1.99 6.18
N ALA A 50 -10.01 -2.95 5.98
CA ALA A 50 -8.58 -2.71 6.10
C ALA A 50 -8.09 -1.63 5.13
N ARG A 51 -8.56 -1.64 3.88
CA ARG A 51 -8.28 -0.59 2.87
C ARG A 51 -8.78 0.80 3.29
N GLN A 52 -9.75 0.86 4.20
CA GLN A 52 -10.30 2.10 4.77
C GLN A 52 -9.67 2.48 6.12
N GLY A 53 -8.70 1.70 6.59
CA GLY A 53 -7.99 1.93 7.85
C GLY A 53 -8.58 1.23 9.07
N THR A 54 -9.60 0.38 8.89
CA THR A 54 -10.16 -0.43 9.96
C THR A 54 -9.59 -1.85 9.88
N PHE A 55 -8.62 -2.14 10.72
CA PHE A 55 -7.92 -3.42 10.76
C PHE A 55 -8.50 -4.30 11.86
N GLN A 56 -9.16 -5.39 11.47
CA GLN A 56 -9.61 -6.43 12.41
C GLN A 56 -8.51 -7.46 12.64
N ASP A 57 -8.42 -7.98 13.86
CA ASP A 57 -7.53 -9.10 14.18
C ASP A 57 -8.18 -10.42 13.73
N ASP A 58 -8.02 -10.75 12.45
CA ASP A 58 -8.51 -11.99 11.86
C ASP A 58 -7.34 -12.77 11.22
N PRO A 59 -7.19 -14.07 11.52
CA PRO A 59 -6.09 -14.87 11.00
C PRO A 59 -6.12 -15.04 9.47
N ARG A 60 -7.30 -15.04 8.84
CA ARG A 60 -7.43 -15.10 7.38
C ARG A 60 -7.09 -13.77 6.72
N LEU A 61 -7.36 -12.65 7.40
CA LEU A 61 -6.89 -11.34 6.95
C LEU A 61 -5.36 -11.24 7.01
N ARG A 62 -4.72 -11.76 8.07
CA ARG A 62 -3.25 -11.86 8.14
C ARG A 62 -2.68 -12.76 7.05
N ALA A 63 -3.27 -13.93 6.83
CA ALA A 63 -2.88 -14.84 5.75
C ALA A 63 -3.06 -14.19 4.36
N PHE A 64 -4.14 -13.41 4.18
CA PHE A 64 -4.38 -12.66 2.94
C PHE A 64 -3.28 -11.62 2.71
N ALA A 65 -2.92 -10.83 3.73
CA ALA A 65 -1.83 -9.87 3.66
C ALA A 65 -0.50 -10.56 3.28
N PHE A 66 -0.22 -11.74 3.84
CA PHE A 66 0.97 -12.51 3.47
C PHE A 66 0.95 -13.01 2.03
N CYS A 67 -0.19 -13.54 1.58
CA CYS A 67 -0.35 -13.95 0.18
C CYS A 67 -0.09 -12.78 -0.78
N MET A 68 -0.65 -11.60 -0.48
CA MET A 68 -0.43 -10.40 -1.28
C MET A 68 1.04 -9.96 -1.24
N SER A 69 1.64 -9.94 -0.06
CA SER A 69 3.07 -9.64 0.12
C SER A 69 3.95 -10.54 -0.75
N ARG A 70 3.68 -11.85 -0.77
CA ARG A 70 4.41 -12.81 -1.61
C ARG A 70 4.23 -12.55 -3.10
N ARG A 71 3.00 -12.35 -3.55
CA ARG A 71 2.71 -12.11 -4.98
C ARG A 71 3.30 -10.81 -5.50
N LEU A 72 3.37 -9.79 -4.64
CA LEU A 72 4.01 -8.51 -4.94
C LEU A 72 5.55 -8.59 -4.85
N GLY A 73 6.10 -9.70 -4.35
CA GLY A 73 7.53 -9.91 -4.14
C GLY A 73 8.10 -9.20 -2.91
N PHE A 74 7.24 -8.74 -1.99
CA PHE A 74 7.64 -8.03 -0.77
C PHE A 74 8.17 -9.00 0.30
N GLN A 75 7.66 -10.22 0.31
CA GLN A 75 8.21 -11.34 1.05
C GLN A 75 8.43 -12.53 0.10
N ASN A 76 9.44 -13.34 0.37
CA ASN A 76 9.63 -14.62 -0.32
C ASN A 76 8.81 -15.74 0.34
N GLU A 77 8.97 -16.99 -0.12
CA GLU A 77 8.20 -18.12 0.39
C GLU A 77 8.47 -18.46 1.86
N SER A 78 9.68 -18.18 2.35
CA SER A 78 10.03 -18.37 3.77
C SER A 78 9.58 -17.19 4.65
N GLY A 79 8.97 -16.16 4.07
CA GLY A 79 8.50 -14.98 4.80
C GLY A 79 9.51 -13.86 4.97
N GLN A 80 10.71 -14.00 4.41
CA GLN A 80 11.76 -12.98 4.51
C GLN A 80 11.41 -11.76 3.67
N ILE A 81 11.47 -10.58 4.28
CA ILE A 81 11.22 -9.29 3.63
C ILE A 81 12.29 -9.00 2.57
N GLN A 82 11.86 -8.70 1.35
CA GLN A 82 12.70 -8.27 0.22
C GLN A 82 12.79 -6.73 0.19
N ARG A 83 13.54 -6.16 1.15
CA ARG A 83 13.54 -4.71 1.44
C ARG A 83 13.76 -3.82 0.22
N GLU A 84 14.71 -4.17 -0.64
CA GLU A 84 15.03 -3.36 -1.82
C GLU A 84 13.89 -3.38 -2.87
N VAL A 85 13.23 -4.52 -3.04
CA VAL A 85 12.04 -4.64 -3.92
C VAL A 85 10.92 -3.75 -3.40
N VAL A 86 10.66 -3.77 -2.10
CA VAL A 86 9.67 -2.91 -1.45
C VAL A 86 10.04 -1.44 -1.63
N ARG A 87 11.29 -1.07 -1.39
CA ARG A 87 11.79 0.31 -1.54
C ARG A 87 11.57 0.83 -2.96
N GLN A 88 11.93 0.06 -3.98
CA GLN A 88 11.77 0.47 -5.38
C GLN A 88 10.29 0.65 -5.75
N ARG A 89 9.43 -0.27 -5.31
CA ARG A 89 7.98 -0.19 -5.54
C ARG A 89 7.36 1.02 -4.87
N LEU A 90 7.69 1.29 -3.61
CA LEU A 90 7.22 2.47 -2.89
C LEU A 90 7.77 3.76 -3.50
N ALA A 91 9.03 3.77 -3.94
CA ALA A 91 9.65 4.96 -4.54
C ALA A 91 8.98 5.35 -5.87
N GLY A 92 8.60 4.36 -6.68
CA GLY A 92 7.84 4.60 -7.92
C GLY A 92 6.43 5.17 -7.68
N LEU A 93 5.84 4.93 -6.51
CA LEU A 93 4.49 5.39 -6.15
C LEU A 93 4.48 6.71 -5.37
N LEU A 94 5.44 6.89 -4.46
CA LEU A 94 5.42 7.93 -3.43
C LEU A 94 6.68 8.81 -3.41
N GLY A 95 7.67 8.51 -4.26
CA GLY A 95 8.97 9.17 -4.23
C GLY A 95 9.96 8.51 -3.26
N ALA A 96 11.25 8.75 -3.49
CA ALA A 96 12.34 8.06 -2.80
C ALA A 96 12.37 8.31 -1.28
N ASP A 97 12.12 9.55 -0.85
CA ASP A 97 12.21 9.91 0.57
C ASP A 97 11.14 9.19 1.41
N VAL A 98 9.89 9.21 0.94
CA VAL A 98 8.78 8.50 1.60
C VAL A 98 9.03 6.99 1.59
N ALA A 99 9.54 6.44 0.48
CA ALA A 99 9.87 5.03 0.41
C ALA A 99 10.94 4.62 1.43
N ASN A 100 12.00 5.40 1.57
CA ASN A 100 13.07 5.15 2.54
C ASN A 100 12.55 5.23 3.98
N GLN A 101 11.68 6.20 4.29
CA GLN A 101 11.01 6.28 5.58
C GLN A 101 10.17 5.03 5.87
N LEU A 102 9.29 4.63 4.95
CA LEU A 102 8.43 3.45 5.14
C LEU A 102 9.21 2.15 5.27
N VAL A 103 10.28 1.97 4.48
CA VAL A 103 11.16 0.79 4.59
C VAL A 103 11.86 0.74 5.94
N THR A 104 12.27 1.88 6.47
CA THR A 104 12.93 1.97 7.78
C THR A 104 11.96 1.73 8.93
N THR A 105 10.75 2.30 8.84
CA THR A 105 9.79 2.30 9.95
C THR A 105 8.88 1.07 9.96
N CYS A 106 8.45 0.58 8.80
CA CYS A 106 7.37 -0.41 8.71
C CYS A 106 7.84 -1.84 8.43
N LEU A 107 9.04 -2.04 7.89
CA LEU A 107 9.55 -3.37 7.56
C LEU A 107 10.29 -3.99 8.74
N MET A 108 9.53 -4.50 9.70
CA MET A 108 10.04 -5.15 10.91
C MET A 108 9.54 -6.59 10.96
N ASP A 109 10.46 -7.54 11.11
CA ASP A 109 10.11 -8.94 11.28
C ASP A 109 9.29 -9.13 12.56
N ARG A 110 8.28 -9.98 12.49
CA ARG A 110 7.40 -10.39 13.60
C ARG A 110 7.55 -11.88 13.87
N THR A 111 6.73 -12.40 14.80
CA THR A 111 6.76 -13.82 15.18
C THR A 111 6.51 -14.73 13.99
N THR A 112 5.58 -14.34 13.10
CA THR A 112 5.22 -15.10 11.91
C THR A 112 5.35 -14.26 10.64
N PRO A 113 5.55 -14.90 9.47
CA PRO A 113 5.50 -14.22 8.17
C PRO A 113 4.19 -13.45 7.93
N GLU A 114 3.06 -13.99 8.41
CA GLU A 114 1.73 -13.40 8.29
C GLU A 114 1.54 -12.16 9.16
N GLU A 115 2.02 -12.22 10.40
CA GLU A 115 2.09 -11.04 11.27
C GLU A 115 3.01 -9.97 10.68
N THR A 116 4.14 -10.38 10.11
CA THR A 116 5.08 -9.47 9.46
C THR A 116 4.41 -8.74 8.30
N ALA A 117 3.74 -9.47 7.40
CA ALA A 117 3.02 -8.90 6.26
C ALA A 117 1.92 -7.92 6.70
N SER A 118 1.04 -8.38 7.58
CA SER A 118 -0.12 -7.60 8.03
C SER A 118 0.29 -6.34 8.78
N ALA A 119 1.31 -6.43 9.65
CA ALA A 119 1.86 -5.27 10.35
C ALA A 119 2.49 -4.27 9.38
N ALA A 120 3.21 -4.72 8.35
CA ALA A 120 3.82 -3.84 7.36
C ALA A 120 2.75 -3.06 6.58
N PHE A 121 1.72 -3.73 6.05
CA PHE A 121 0.64 -3.05 5.31
C PHE A 121 -0.16 -2.08 6.18
N ARG A 122 -0.45 -2.44 7.43
CA ARG A 122 -1.08 -1.53 8.38
C ARG A 122 -0.21 -0.30 8.64
N CYS A 123 1.09 -0.50 8.90
CA CYS A 123 2.02 0.60 9.11
C CYS A 123 2.13 1.52 7.90
N TYR A 124 2.08 0.98 6.67
CA TYR A 124 2.05 1.81 5.46
C TYR A 124 0.84 2.73 5.46
N TYR A 125 -0.36 2.21 5.70
CA TYR A 125 -1.58 3.01 5.76
C TYR A 125 -1.48 4.13 6.82
N GLU A 126 -0.95 3.80 8.00
CA GLU A 126 -0.85 4.73 9.13
C GLU A 126 0.27 5.78 8.94
N THR A 127 1.33 5.45 8.21
CA THR A 127 2.54 6.30 8.10
C THR A 127 2.57 7.13 6.82
N THR A 128 1.90 6.69 5.75
CA THR A 128 1.92 7.44 4.49
C THR A 128 1.22 8.80 4.64
N PRO A 129 1.85 9.90 4.19
CA PRO A 129 1.27 11.24 4.27
C PRO A 129 0.06 11.43 3.34
N THR A 130 -0.04 10.60 2.31
CA THR A 130 -1.18 10.52 1.40
C THR A 130 -1.89 9.18 1.57
N ARG A 131 -3.22 9.17 1.44
CA ARG A 131 -3.98 7.92 1.53
C ARG A 131 -3.64 7.01 0.36
N ILE A 132 -2.89 5.94 0.63
CA ILE A 132 -2.70 4.83 -0.30
C ILE A 132 -3.71 3.72 -0.03
N VAL A 133 -4.15 3.05 -1.09
CA VAL A 133 -4.92 1.81 -0.96
C VAL A 133 -3.93 0.66 -0.83
N ILE A 134 -3.99 -0.05 0.30
CA ILE A 134 -3.21 -1.26 0.53
C ILE A 134 -3.85 -2.46 -0.19
N PHE A 135 -3.02 -3.38 -0.70
CA PHE A 135 -3.35 -4.65 -1.38
C PHE A 135 -4.68 -4.76 -2.13
#